data_AF-A0A5E4CQG2-F1
#
_entry.id   AF-A0A5E4CQG2-F1
#
_cell.length_a   1.000
_cell.length_b   1.000
_cell.length_c   1.000
_cell.angle_alpha   90.00
_cell.angle_beta   90.00
_cell.angle_gamma   90.00
#
_symmetry.space_group_name_H-M   'P 1'
#
loop_
_entity.id
_entity.type
_entity.pdbx_description
1 polymer ?
#
loop_
_entity_poly.entity_id
_entity_poly.type
_entity_poly.pdbx_seq_one_letter_code
_entity_poly.pdbx_strand_id
1 'polypeptide(L)'
;MTEATQIFLLPGLTLDSTKETMSPAAPKTQESVQLSNKLMLEKQQEEAEWESINVLLMNHGLQSLCLVKRPDIKDLILFDKQSSQRMRQNLKTLMEETVRQQNMLQELIENNQKLKNELQLEQNRAAHQEQRANELEQIMESVKAKIGELEDESLNRVCQQQTKIKDLQKEQKTLQIRCQHYKKKRMEQQEIIASLQKDICRLTKEEEERIITQNRVFAYLCKRVPHTVLDRQLLCLIDYYESKIRKIYTQRHYKEDESQSSEENDYQNMGASPTYKCLLVSLRNQLQDAKSKIDALTSEKLNLQKDLESRPTQEELKLQKQQVKKLEKALKKSIKLQEVISPKNSEDTEKKDEPIKENHQQALIDQRYFQVLCSINSIIHNPRTPVIIYKQSKGGAQNFNKDLIQDCGFEHLVPIIEMWADELTSLKDLYKSLKTLSTELIPWHNLKKQDENESIKVEDLLFMVDTMLEEVENKEKDSNMPNLQTLQAIVAHFQKLFDVPSLNGVYPRMNEVYSRLGEMNNAMRNLQELLELDSSSSMYVLVSTVEKLCRMINEDVNEQVKQVLGPEDFQSIINKLEEHEEFFPAFQAFTNDLLEILEIDDLDAIVPAVKKLKVLSY
;
A
#
# COMPACT_ATOMS: atom_id res chain seq x y z
N MET A 1 7.94 -8.92 -50.72
CA MET A 1 8.69 -10.09 -51.20
C MET A 1 9.08 -9.86 -52.63
N THR A 2 10.36 -10.10 -52.90
CA THR A 2 11.14 -9.88 -54.11
C THR A 2 10.60 -10.60 -55.34
N GLU A 3 10.63 -9.89 -56.47
CA GLU A 3 10.49 -10.40 -57.84
C GLU A 3 11.56 -11.47 -58.12
N ALA A 4 11.16 -12.58 -58.74
CA ALA A 4 12.08 -13.54 -59.35
C ALA A 4 11.44 -14.14 -60.60
N THR A 5 11.80 -13.54 -61.72
CA THR A 5 11.61 -14.02 -63.09
C THR A 5 12.43 -15.29 -63.29
N GLN A 6 11.82 -16.42 -63.66
CA GLN A 6 12.54 -17.57 -64.20
C GLN A 6 11.93 -18.07 -65.51
N ILE A 7 12.83 -18.08 -66.48
CA ILE A 7 12.73 -18.49 -67.88
C ILE A 7 12.77 -20.02 -67.93
N PHE A 8 11.89 -20.66 -68.71
CA PHE A 8 12.05 -22.05 -69.11
C PHE A 8 12.12 -22.19 -70.63
N LEU A 9 13.24 -22.76 -71.07
CA LEU A 9 13.66 -23.05 -72.44
C LEU A 9 13.01 -24.35 -72.95
N LEU A 10 12.57 -24.33 -74.21
CA LEU A 10 12.21 -25.51 -75.01
C LEU A 10 13.48 -26.26 -75.46
N PRO A 11 13.50 -27.61 -75.45
CA PRO A 11 14.55 -28.38 -76.10
C PRO A 11 14.22 -28.64 -77.58
N GLY A 12 15.18 -28.31 -78.45
CA GLY A 12 15.22 -28.76 -79.83
C GLY A 12 15.66 -30.24 -79.91
N LEU A 13 15.10 -30.96 -80.87
CA LEU A 13 15.60 -32.25 -81.33
C LEU A 13 15.90 -32.15 -82.83
N THR A 14 17.20 -32.26 -83.12
CA THR A 14 17.81 -32.45 -84.42
C THR A 14 17.42 -33.82 -84.99
N LEU A 15 16.99 -33.86 -86.26
CA LEU A 15 16.88 -35.09 -87.04
C LEU A 15 17.69 -34.90 -88.33
N ASP A 16 18.78 -35.64 -88.45
CA ASP A 16 19.60 -35.73 -89.66
C ASP A 16 19.91 -37.22 -89.87
N SER A 17 19.45 -37.77 -91.00
CA SER A 17 20.14 -38.83 -91.76
C SER A 17 19.26 -39.28 -92.92
N THR A 18 19.65 -38.82 -94.09
CA THR A 18 19.36 -39.38 -95.40
C THR A 18 20.06 -40.73 -95.58
N LYS A 19 19.36 -41.71 -96.17
CA LYS A 19 19.97 -42.78 -96.98
C LYS A 19 18.92 -43.39 -97.91
N GLU A 20 19.03 -43.03 -99.18
CA GLU A 20 18.45 -43.74 -100.31
C GLU A 20 19.19 -45.07 -100.52
N THR A 21 18.48 -46.17 -100.76
CA THR A 21 18.93 -47.18 -101.74
C THR A 21 17.72 -47.96 -102.29
N MET A 22 17.84 -48.28 -103.57
CA MET A 22 16.81 -48.66 -104.53
C MET A 22 16.24 -50.08 -104.38
N SER A 23 15.00 -50.25 -104.86
CA SER A 23 14.28 -51.53 -105.04
C SER A 23 14.95 -52.47 -106.05
N PRO A 24 14.56 -53.77 -106.08
CA PRO A 24 13.87 -54.21 -107.30
C PRO A 24 12.73 -55.24 -107.12
N ALA A 25 11.78 -55.12 -108.05
CA ALA A 25 10.97 -56.14 -108.75
C ALA A 25 10.05 -57.11 -107.96
N ALA A 26 8.75 -56.90 -108.12
CA ALA A 26 7.60 -57.65 -107.58
C ALA A 26 7.37 -59.06 -108.18
N PRO A 27 6.42 -59.83 -107.62
CA PRO A 27 5.32 -60.37 -108.42
C PRO A 27 3.95 -59.80 -108.00
N LYS A 28 3.25 -59.26 -108.99
CA LYS A 28 2.09 -58.35 -108.94
C LYS A 28 0.74 -58.99 -108.54
N THR A 29 0.68 -59.78 -107.47
CA THR A 29 -0.62 -60.34 -107.01
C THR A 29 -0.84 -60.33 -105.50
N GLN A 30 0.21 -60.11 -104.69
CA GLN A 30 0.08 -59.88 -103.24
C GLN A 30 -0.01 -58.39 -102.86
N GLU A 31 0.56 -57.49 -103.67
CA GLU A 31 0.51 -56.04 -103.41
C GLU A 31 -0.90 -55.47 -103.53
N SER A 32 -1.75 -55.99 -104.43
CA SER A 32 -3.14 -55.51 -104.60
C SER A 32 -4.04 -55.87 -103.40
N VAL A 33 -3.85 -57.05 -102.82
CA VAL A 33 -4.59 -57.50 -101.62
C VAL A 33 -4.05 -56.79 -100.37
N GLN A 34 -2.74 -56.59 -100.26
CA GLN A 34 -2.14 -55.80 -99.17
C GLN A 34 -2.49 -54.31 -99.26
N LEU A 35 -2.52 -53.71 -100.45
CA LEU A 35 -2.97 -52.32 -100.67
C LEU A 35 -4.46 -52.16 -100.41
N SER A 36 -5.30 -53.12 -100.83
CA SER A 36 -6.75 -53.08 -100.55
C SER A 36 -7.04 -53.26 -99.05
N ASN A 37 -6.35 -54.19 -98.39
CA ASN A 37 -6.47 -54.38 -96.94
C ASN A 37 -5.96 -53.14 -96.18
N LYS A 38 -4.88 -52.51 -96.64
CA LYS A 38 -4.36 -51.27 -96.06
C LYS A 38 -5.33 -50.09 -96.26
N LEU A 39 -5.94 -49.96 -97.43
CA LEU A 39 -6.94 -48.93 -97.72
C LEU A 39 -8.23 -49.13 -96.91
N MET A 40 -8.64 -50.39 -96.71
CA MET A 40 -9.82 -50.73 -95.92
C MET A 40 -9.59 -50.45 -94.43
N LEU A 41 -8.40 -50.76 -93.91
CA LEU A 41 -8.00 -50.47 -92.54
C LEU A 41 -7.88 -48.96 -92.28
N GLU A 42 -7.32 -48.21 -93.23
CA GLU A 42 -7.24 -46.75 -93.15
C GLU A 42 -8.61 -46.08 -93.17
N LYS A 43 -9.57 -46.61 -93.94
CA LYS A 43 -10.96 -46.12 -93.96
C LYS A 43 -11.70 -46.41 -92.65
N GLN A 44 -11.51 -47.60 -92.08
CA GLN A 44 -12.08 -47.95 -90.77
C GLN A 44 -11.47 -47.10 -89.65
N GLN A 45 -10.18 -46.79 -89.73
CA GLN A 45 -9.50 -45.89 -88.79
C GLN A 45 -10.06 -44.46 -88.89
N GLU A 46 -10.30 -43.96 -90.10
CA GLU A 46 -10.91 -42.65 -90.32
C GLU A 46 -12.37 -42.58 -89.81
N GLU A 47 -13.16 -43.63 -90.06
CA GLU A 47 -14.52 -43.74 -89.50
C GLU A 47 -14.49 -43.74 -87.96
N ALA A 48 -13.56 -44.48 -87.32
CA ALA A 48 -13.41 -44.50 -85.86
C ALA A 48 -12.94 -43.16 -85.26
N GLU A 49 -12.05 -42.44 -85.94
CA GLU A 49 -11.60 -41.09 -85.52
C GLU A 49 -12.75 -40.07 -85.59
N TRP A 50 -13.57 -40.13 -86.63
CA TRP A 50 -14.77 -39.29 -86.74
C TRP A 50 -15.83 -39.66 -85.70
N GLU A 51 -16.00 -40.94 -85.39
CA GLU A 51 -16.89 -41.39 -84.33
C GLU A 51 -16.45 -40.87 -82.95
N SER A 52 -15.14 -40.89 -82.67
CA SER A 52 -14.57 -40.29 -81.47
C SER A 52 -14.81 -38.77 -81.38
N ILE A 53 -14.70 -38.05 -82.51
CA ILE A 53 -14.96 -36.60 -82.57
C ILE A 53 -16.45 -36.32 -82.42
N ASN A 54 -17.32 -37.15 -83.01
CA ASN A 54 -18.77 -37.02 -82.86
C ASN A 54 -19.23 -37.22 -81.43
N VAL A 55 -18.60 -38.14 -80.68
CA VAL A 55 -18.86 -38.29 -79.24
C VAL A 55 -18.49 -37.01 -78.48
N LEU A 56 -17.34 -36.40 -78.79
CA LEU A 56 -16.93 -35.11 -78.21
C LEU A 56 -17.92 -33.99 -78.58
N LEU A 57 -18.31 -33.88 -79.85
CA LEU A 57 -19.28 -32.89 -80.33
C LEU A 57 -20.64 -33.05 -79.62
N MET A 58 -21.14 -34.27 -79.50
CA MET A 58 -22.40 -34.57 -78.82
C MET A 58 -22.33 -34.22 -77.32
N ASN A 59 -21.20 -34.48 -76.66
CA ASN A 59 -20.99 -34.08 -75.26
C ASN A 59 -21.04 -32.56 -75.06
N HIS A 60 -20.77 -31.78 -76.11
CA HIS A 60 -20.90 -30.32 -76.13
C HIS A 60 -22.21 -29.82 -76.76
N GLY A 61 -23.17 -30.71 -77.07
CA GLY A 61 -24.48 -30.37 -77.63
C GLY A 61 -24.46 -30.01 -79.13
N LEU A 62 -23.38 -30.35 -79.85
CA LEU A 62 -23.22 -30.13 -81.29
C LEU A 62 -23.65 -31.37 -82.10
N GLN A 63 -24.09 -31.17 -83.35
CA GLN A 63 -24.53 -32.26 -84.23
C GLN A 63 -23.37 -33.13 -84.72
N SER A 64 -23.61 -34.45 -84.84
CA SER A 64 -22.63 -35.41 -85.38
C SER A 64 -22.39 -35.22 -86.87
N LEU A 65 -21.13 -35.33 -87.28
CA LEU A 65 -20.68 -35.27 -88.66
C LEU A 65 -20.71 -36.67 -89.30
N CYS A 66 -21.27 -36.80 -90.50
CA CYS A 66 -21.39 -38.09 -91.20
C CYS A 66 -20.49 -38.15 -92.46
N LEU A 67 -19.76 -39.25 -92.67
CA LEU A 67 -19.08 -39.50 -93.94
C LEU A 67 -20.08 -39.88 -95.04
N VAL A 68 -20.19 -39.03 -96.06
CA VAL A 68 -21.08 -39.25 -97.20
C VAL A 68 -20.45 -40.26 -98.17
N LYS A 69 -21.13 -41.38 -98.44
CA LYS A 69 -20.63 -42.51 -99.27
C LYS A 69 -21.04 -42.45 -100.76
N ARG A 70 -21.63 -41.36 -101.27
CA ARG A 70 -22.11 -41.25 -102.68
C ARG A 70 -21.73 -39.93 -103.37
N PRO A 71 -21.46 -39.95 -104.70
CA PRO A 71 -21.04 -38.79 -105.47
C PRO A 71 -22.25 -38.07 -106.08
N ASP A 72 -22.95 -37.26 -105.31
CA ASP A 72 -23.74 -36.16 -105.90
C ASP A 72 -23.11 -34.85 -105.42
N ILE A 73 -22.18 -34.36 -106.24
CA ILE A 73 -21.08 -33.45 -105.87
C ILE A 73 -21.45 -31.96 -106.09
N LYS A 74 -22.73 -31.61 -106.27
CA LYS A 74 -23.05 -30.22 -106.65
C LYS A 74 -22.94 -29.22 -105.50
N ASP A 75 -23.11 -29.66 -104.25
CA ASP A 75 -23.13 -28.76 -103.07
C ASP A 75 -22.23 -29.22 -101.90
N LEU A 76 -21.31 -30.18 -102.11
CA LEU A 76 -20.44 -30.70 -101.03
C LEU A 76 -18.95 -30.42 -101.29
N ILE A 77 -18.28 -29.87 -100.26
CA ILE A 77 -16.83 -29.67 -100.24
C ILE A 77 -16.16 -31.03 -99.98
N LEU A 78 -15.47 -31.55 -100.99
CA LEU A 78 -14.67 -32.77 -100.87
C LEU A 78 -13.30 -32.43 -100.28
N PHE A 79 -13.03 -32.92 -99.08
CA PHE A 79 -11.70 -32.84 -98.49
C PHE A 79 -10.79 -33.92 -99.06
N ASP A 80 -9.57 -33.54 -99.44
CA ASP A 80 -8.51 -34.52 -99.63
C ASP A 80 -8.12 -35.14 -98.27
N LYS A 81 -7.51 -36.32 -98.30
CA LYS A 81 -7.16 -37.09 -97.10
C LYS A 81 -6.36 -36.26 -96.09
N GLN A 82 -5.46 -35.39 -96.56
CA GLN A 82 -4.62 -34.58 -95.68
C GLN A 82 -5.42 -33.45 -95.03
N SER A 83 -6.31 -32.78 -95.76
CA SER A 83 -7.18 -31.74 -95.20
C SER A 83 -8.23 -32.31 -94.23
N SER A 84 -8.78 -33.49 -94.51
CA SER A 84 -9.69 -34.22 -93.61
C SER A 84 -9.01 -34.56 -92.28
N GLN A 85 -7.78 -35.08 -92.34
CA GLN A 85 -6.98 -35.38 -91.14
C GLN A 85 -6.63 -34.13 -90.33
N ARG A 86 -6.24 -33.02 -90.99
CA ARG A 86 -5.99 -31.74 -90.31
C ARG A 86 -7.26 -31.18 -89.65
N MET A 87 -8.41 -31.28 -90.33
CA MET A 87 -9.69 -30.83 -89.77
C MET A 87 -10.07 -31.64 -88.54
N ARG A 88 -9.91 -32.97 -88.57
CA ARG A 88 -10.13 -33.83 -87.40
C ARG A 88 -9.24 -33.45 -86.22
N GLN A 89 -7.96 -33.26 -86.47
CA GLN A 89 -7.01 -32.85 -85.44
C GLN A 89 -7.37 -31.49 -84.85
N ASN A 90 -7.71 -30.51 -85.69
CA ASN A 90 -8.12 -29.17 -85.24
C ASN A 90 -9.43 -29.19 -84.44
N LEU A 91 -10.42 -29.98 -84.86
CA LEU A 91 -11.67 -30.12 -84.12
C LEU A 91 -11.45 -30.82 -82.78
N LYS A 92 -10.61 -31.87 -82.76
CA LYS A 92 -10.26 -32.57 -81.53
C LYS A 92 -9.55 -31.66 -80.54
N THR A 93 -8.51 -30.95 -80.97
CA THR A 93 -7.76 -30.02 -80.09
C THR A 93 -8.65 -28.86 -79.62
N LEU A 94 -9.53 -28.34 -80.48
CA LEU A 94 -10.47 -27.30 -80.10
C LEU A 94 -11.45 -27.80 -79.02
N MET A 95 -12.05 -28.98 -79.19
CA MET A 95 -12.97 -29.54 -78.19
C MET A 95 -12.26 -29.82 -76.86
N GLU A 96 -11.06 -30.43 -76.90
CA GLU A 96 -10.25 -30.68 -75.70
C GLU A 96 -9.90 -29.36 -74.97
N GLU A 97 -9.54 -28.32 -75.71
CA GLU A 97 -9.27 -26.99 -75.15
C GLU A 97 -10.54 -26.34 -74.58
N THR A 98 -11.70 -26.55 -75.20
CA THR A 98 -12.99 -26.04 -74.70
C THR A 98 -13.37 -26.71 -73.37
N VAL A 99 -13.16 -28.03 -73.24
CA VAL A 99 -13.33 -28.76 -71.97
C VAL A 99 -12.38 -28.23 -70.91
N ARG A 100 -11.10 -28.00 -71.26
CA ARG A 100 -10.10 -27.46 -70.33
C ARG A 100 -10.50 -26.08 -69.82
N GLN A 101 -10.99 -25.21 -70.71
CA GLN A 101 -11.48 -23.88 -70.35
C GLN A 101 -12.75 -23.96 -69.49
N GLN A 102 -13.69 -24.85 -69.79
CA GLN A 102 -14.89 -25.06 -68.98
C GLN A 102 -14.53 -25.52 -67.55
N ASN A 103 -13.58 -26.45 -67.42
CA ASN A 103 -13.11 -26.93 -66.11
C ASN A 103 -12.41 -25.82 -65.33
N MET A 104 -11.53 -25.04 -65.97
CA MET A 104 -10.88 -23.88 -65.34
C MET A 104 -11.92 -22.86 -64.85
N LEU A 105 -12.94 -22.59 -65.67
CA LEU A 105 -13.98 -21.62 -65.33
C LEU A 105 -14.83 -22.12 -64.15
N GLN A 106 -15.13 -23.42 -64.10
CA GLN A 106 -15.80 -24.05 -62.96
C GLN A 106 -14.96 -23.97 -61.69
N GLU A 107 -13.66 -24.32 -61.75
CA GLU A 107 -12.74 -24.19 -60.62
C GLU A 107 -12.61 -22.74 -60.13
N LEU A 108 -12.58 -21.77 -61.06
CA LEU A 108 -12.57 -20.34 -60.72
C LEU A 108 -13.85 -19.92 -60.02
N ILE A 109 -15.01 -20.40 -60.45
CA ILE A 109 -16.30 -20.12 -59.79
C ILE A 109 -16.30 -20.70 -58.36
N GLU A 110 -15.89 -21.95 -58.20
CA GLU A 110 -15.81 -22.62 -56.91
C GLU A 110 -14.84 -21.91 -55.96
N ASN A 111 -13.66 -21.53 -56.46
CA ASN A 111 -12.68 -20.76 -55.69
C ASN A 111 -13.21 -19.38 -55.32
N ASN A 112 -13.91 -18.69 -56.22
CA ASN A 112 -14.48 -17.37 -55.92
C ASN A 112 -15.58 -17.47 -54.85
N GLN A 113 -16.43 -18.51 -54.91
CA GLN A 113 -17.44 -18.78 -53.88
C GLN A 113 -16.79 -19.07 -52.52
N LYS A 114 -15.72 -19.88 -52.50
CA LYS A 114 -14.95 -20.15 -51.28
C LYS A 114 -14.35 -18.87 -50.69
N LEU A 115 -13.70 -18.06 -51.52
CA LEU A 115 -13.13 -16.77 -51.12
C LEU A 115 -14.21 -15.81 -50.58
N LYS A 116 -15.40 -15.79 -51.19
CA LYS A 116 -16.52 -14.99 -50.70
C LYS A 116 -16.99 -15.43 -49.30
N ASN A 117 -17.06 -16.74 -49.07
CA ASN A 117 -17.43 -17.29 -47.76
C ASN A 117 -16.35 -17.00 -46.70
N GLU A 118 -15.07 -17.12 -47.04
CA GLU A 118 -13.95 -16.76 -46.17
C GLU A 118 -13.96 -15.27 -45.83
N LEU A 119 -14.20 -14.40 -46.82
CA LEU A 119 -14.31 -12.96 -46.60
C LEU A 119 -15.46 -12.62 -45.64
N GLN A 120 -16.62 -13.27 -45.80
CA GLN A 120 -17.76 -13.05 -44.91
C GLN A 120 -17.48 -13.56 -43.48
N LEU A 121 -16.78 -14.68 -43.34
CA LEU A 121 -16.34 -15.18 -42.04
C LEU A 121 -15.37 -14.19 -41.35
N GLU A 122 -14.41 -13.66 -42.09
CA GLU A 122 -13.47 -12.67 -41.58
C GLU A 122 -14.16 -11.34 -41.23
N GLN A 123 -15.15 -10.89 -42.01
CA GLN A 123 -15.97 -9.73 -41.66
C GLN A 123 -16.71 -9.94 -40.34
N ASN A 124 -17.31 -11.12 -40.12
CA ASN A 124 -17.98 -11.43 -38.85
C ASN A 124 -16.99 -11.48 -37.67
N ARG A 125 -15.78 -12.02 -37.89
CA ARG A 125 -14.71 -12.03 -36.88
C ARG A 125 -14.27 -10.61 -36.54
N ALA A 126 -14.07 -9.75 -37.54
CA ALA A 126 -13.70 -8.35 -37.35
C ALA A 126 -14.77 -7.59 -36.57
N ALA A 127 -16.05 -7.73 -36.93
CA ALA A 127 -17.17 -7.10 -36.22
C ALA A 127 -17.25 -7.53 -34.75
N HIS A 128 -17.01 -8.81 -34.45
CA HIS A 128 -16.96 -9.30 -33.07
C HIS A 128 -15.77 -8.69 -32.30
N GLN A 129 -14.61 -8.56 -32.92
CA GLN A 129 -13.45 -7.93 -32.27
C GLN A 129 -13.68 -6.43 -32.03
N GLU A 130 -14.31 -5.74 -32.98
CA GLU A 130 -14.72 -4.34 -32.83
C GLU A 130 -15.71 -4.15 -31.68
N GLN A 131 -16.73 -5.00 -31.58
CA GLN A 131 -17.67 -4.98 -30.46
C GLN A 131 -16.94 -5.18 -29.13
N ARG A 132 -16.05 -6.16 -29.04
CA ARG A 132 -15.25 -6.40 -27.83
C ARG A 132 -14.37 -5.21 -27.48
N ALA A 133 -13.77 -4.54 -28.46
CA ALA A 133 -12.98 -3.34 -28.25
C ALA A 133 -13.84 -2.21 -27.67
N ASN A 134 -15.04 -2.00 -28.20
CA ASN A 134 -15.98 -0.99 -27.72
C ASN A 134 -16.45 -1.28 -26.28
N GLU A 135 -16.71 -2.55 -25.94
CA GLU A 135 -17.07 -2.96 -24.57
C GLU A 135 -15.91 -2.69 -23.59
N LEU A 136 -14.68 -3.00 -23.99
CA LEU A 136 -13.48 -2.71 -23.20
C LEU A 136 -13.25 -1.20 -23.02
N GLU A 137 -13.50 -0.41 -24.06
CA GLU A 137 -13.40 1.05 -24.00
C GLU A 137 -14.43 1.63 -23.02
N GLN A 138 -15.67 1.12 -23.03
CA GLN A 138 -16.70 1.54 -22.06
C GLN A 138 -16.32 1.19 -20.61
N ILE A 139 -15.76 0.00 -20.39
CA ILE A 139 -15.26 -0.41 -19.07
C ILE A 139 -14.11 0.50 -18.64
N MET A 140 -13.16 0.76 -19.53
CA MET A 140 -12.04 1.65 -19.26
C MET A 140 -12.53 3.06 -18.88
N GLU A 141 -13.50 3.60 -19.60
CA GLU A 141 -14.05 4.93 -19.30
C GLU A 141 -14.78 4.97 -17.96
N SER A 142 -15.50 3.91 -17.60
CA SER A 142 -16.09 3.75 -16.27
C SER A 142 -15.04 3.68 -15.16
N VAL A 143 -13.92 2.99 -15.40
CA VAL A 143 -12.81 2.89 -14.43
C VAL A 143 -12.12 4.24 -14.29
N LYS A 144 -11.86 4.96 -15.39
CA LYS A 144 -11.30 6.32 -15.35
C LYS A 144 -12.17 7.28 -14.55
N ALA A 145 -13.49 7.26 -14.78
CA ALA A 145 -14.43 8.07 -14.01
C ALA A 145 -14.36 7.72 -12.52
N LYS A 146 -14.31 6.43 -12.17
CA LYS A 146 -14.20 5.99 -10.77
C LYS A 146 -12.88 6.40 -10.12
N ILE A 147 -11.77 6.33 -10.84
CA ILE A 147 -10.46 6.81 -10.37
C ILE A 147 -10.54 8.31 -10.11
N GLY A 148 -11.08 9.10 -11.04
CA GLY A 148 -11.25 10.54 -10.86
C GLY A 148 -12.09 10.90 -9.63
N GLU A 149 -13.20 10.19 -9.40
CA GLU A 149 -14.00 10.38 -8.17
C GLU A 149 -13.21 10.08 -6.89
N LEU A 150 -12.39 9.02 -6.88
CA LEU A 150 -11.58 8.63 -5.72
C LEU A 150 -10.45 9.64 -5.46
N GLU A 151 -9.83 10.15 -6.53
CA GLU A 151 -8.83 11.21 -6.47
C GLU A 151 -9.43 12.50 -5.91
N ASP A 152 -10.60 12.93 -6.41
CA ASP A 152 -11.32 14.11 -5.91
C ASP A 152 -11.71 13.95 -4.44
N GLU A 153 -12.21 12.77 -4.04
CA GLU A 153 -12.54 12.50 -2.64
C GLU A 153 -11.28 12.54 -1.76
N SER A 154 -10.16 12.04 -2.25
CA SER A 154 -8.87 12.10 -1.55
C SER A 154 -8.38 13.55 -1.39
N LEU A 155 -8.47 14.36 -2.45
CA LEU A 155 -8.11 15.77 -2.46
C LEU A 155 -8.97 16.55 -1.47
N ASN A 156 -10.28 16.27 -1.46
CA ASN A 156 -11.23 16.87 -0.54
C ASN A 156 -10.91 16.52 0.92
N ARG A 157 -10.56 15.25 1.22
CA ARG A 157 -10.13 14.84 2.57
C ARG A 157 -8.86 15.60 3.01
N VAL A 158 -7.87 15.72 2.12
CA VAL A 158 -6.64 16.47 2.40
C VAL A 158 -6.93 17.95 2.64
N CYS A 159 -7.77 18.58 1.81
CA CYS A 159 -8.19 19.97 1.98
C CYS A 159 -8.92 20.21 3.32
N GLN A 160 -9.80 19.29 3.72
CA GLN A 160 -10.48 19.33 5.02
C GLN A 160 -9.50 19.19 6.18
N GLN A 161 -8.55 18.25 6.10
CA GLN A 161 -7.50 18.09 7.12
C GLN A 161 -6.62 19.35 7.22
N GLN A 162 -6.23 19.93 6.09
CA GLN A 162 -5.44 21.16 6.07
C GLN A 162 -6.18 22.33 6.70
N THR A 163 -7.50 22.41 6.52
CA THR A 163 -8.34 23.43 7.17
C THR A 163 -8.37 23.23 8.68
N LYS A 164 -8.58 22.00 9.15
CA LYS A 164 -8.53 21.66 10.58
C LYS A 164 -7.18 22.00 11.21
N ILE A 165 -6.08 21.67 10.53
CA ILE A 165 -4.72 22.00 11.01
C ILE A 165 -4.55 23.53 11.13
N LYS A 166 -5.00 24.30 10.13
CA LYS A 166 -4.94 25.77 10.19
C LYS A 166 -5.72 26.34 11.37
N ASP A 167 -6.89 25.78 11.67
CA ASP A 167 -7.71 26.25 12.80
C ASP A 167 -7.10 25.85 14.15
N LEU A 168 -6.57 24.64 14.28
CA LEU A 168 -5.80 24.23 15.47
C LEU A 168 -4.55 25.09 15.68
N GLN A 169 -3.85 25.48 14.61
CA GLN A 169 -2.71 26.41 14.71
C GLN A 169 -3.13 27.80 15.20
N LYS A 170 -4.31 28.29 14.79
CA LYS A 170 -4.86 29.55 15.34
C LYS A 170 -5.17 29.41 16.82
N GLU A 171 -5.80 28.31 17.22
CA GLU A 171 -6.12 28.03 18.63
C GLU A 171 -4.87 27.89 19.50
N GLN A 172 -3.83 27.22 18.99
CA GLN A 172 -2.54 27.12 19.66
C GLN A 172 -1.94 28.52 19.90
N LYS A 173 -1.99 29.42 18.91
CA LYS A 173 -1.52 30.81 19.06
C LYS A 173 -2.31 31.59 20.09
N THR A 174 -3.65 31.48 20.09
CA THR A 174 -4.48 32.18 21.08
C THR A 174 -4.24 31.65 22.50
N LEU A 175 -4.10 30.33 22.67
CA LEU A 175 -3.74 29.71 23.94
C LEU A 175 -2.34 30.14 24.40
N GLN A 176 -1.36 30.21 23.49
CA GLN A 176 -0.01 30.67 23.81
C GLN A 176 -0.01 32.11 24.34
N ILE A 177 -0.73 33.03 23.68
CA ILE A 177 -0.90 34.42 24.15
C ILE A 177 -1.54 34.44 25.54
N ARG A 178 -2.56 33.59 25.77
CA ARG A 178 -3.23 33.50 27.07
C ARG A 178 -2.31 32.97 28.17
N CYS A 179 -1.47 31.98 27.89
CA CYS A 179 -0.45 31.47 28.81
C CYS A 179 0.57 32.56 29.17
N GLN A 180 1.06 33.32 28.20
CA GLN A 180 1.96 34.44 28.44
C GLN A 180 1.31 35.51 29.33
N HIS A 181 0.04 35.85 29.05
CA HIS A 181 -0.72 36.79 29.87
C HIS A 181 -0.84 36.31 31.33
N TYR A 182 -1.19 35.03 31.56
CA TYR A 182 -1.26 34.49 32.92
C TYR A 182 0.11 34.45 33.61
N LYS A 183 1.19 34.16 32.87
CA LYS A 183 2.56 34.22 33.40
C LYS A 183 2.90 35.63 33.87
N LYS A 184 2.58 36.66 33.06
CA LYS A 184 2.78 38.06 33.44
C LYS A 184 1.98 38.43 34.69
N LYS A 185 0.69 38.09 34.72
CA LYS A 185 -0.18 38.35 35.88
C LYS A 185 0.33 37.68 37.16
N ARG A 186 0.88 36.46 37.05
CA ARG A 186 1.51 35.77 38.18
C ARG A 186 2.76 36.51 38.67
N MET A 187 3.60 37.03 37.78
CA MET A 187 4.77 37.82 38.18
C MET A 187 4.35 39.10 38.90
N GLU A 188 3.38 39.83 38.36
CA GLU A 188 2.82 41.04 39.00
C GLU A 188 2.29 40.74 40.41
N GLN A 189 1.57 39.62 40.59
CA GLN A 189 1.11 39.18 41.90
C GLN A 189 2.26 38.83 42.84
N GLN A 190 3.32 38.19 42.34
CA GLN A 190 4.48 37.82 43.13
C GLN A 190 5.29 39.04 43.58
N GLU A 191 5.38 40.07 42.74
CA GLU A 191 5.96 41.37 43.11
C GLU A 191 5.14 42.08 44.20
N ILE A 192 3.81 42.08 44.10
CA ILE A 192 2.92 42.63 45.13
C ILE A 192 3.08 41.86 46.45
N ILE A 193 3.16 40.54 46.41
CA ILE A 193 3.39 39.73 47.62
C ILE A 193 4.74 40.09 48.25
N ALA A 194 5.80 40.24 47.46
CA ALA A 194 7.11 40.61 47.95
C ALA A 194 7.14 42.02 48.58
N SER A 195 6.44 42.99 47.98
CA SER A 195 6.33 44.34 48.56
C SER A 195 5.56 44.34 49.87
N LEU A 196 4.44 43.61 49.95
CA LEU A 196 3.66 43.45 51.18
C LEU A 196 4.46 42.71 52.27
N GLN A 197 5.21 41.67 51.92
CA GLN A 197 6.10 40.98 52.86
C GLN A 197 7.18 41.93 53.42
N LYS A 198 7.76 42.78 52.56
CA LYS A 198 8.72 43.80 52.98
C LYS A 198 8.09 44.81 53.95
N ASP A 199 6.85 45.24 53.68
CA ASP A 199 6.11 46.15 54.55
C ASP A 199 5.79 45.51 55.91
N ILE A 200 5.36 44.24 55.93
CA ILE A 200 5.12 43.49 57.17
C ILE A 200 6.41 43.38 57.99
N CYS A 201 7.54 43.03 57.38
CA CYS A 201 8.82 42.98 58.07
C CYS A 201 9.23 44.34 58.64
N ARG A 202 9.00 45.43 57.90
CA ARG A 202 9.26 46.79 58.39
C ARG A 202 8.38 47.12 59.60
N LEU A 203 7.07 46.92 59.49
CA LEU A 203 6.12 47.19 60.58
C LEU A 203 6.39 46.32 61.81
N THR A 204 6.81 45.06 61.62
CA THR A 204 7.18 44.16 62.72
C THR A 204 8.41 44.68 63.47
N LYS A 205 9.45 45.15 62.75
CA LYS A 205 10.62 45.77 63.37
C LYS A 205 10.27 47.07 64.11
N GLU A 206 9.45 47.94 63.51
CA GLU A 206 8.98 49.18 64.15
C GLU A 206 8.18 48.88 65.44
N GLU A 207 7.38 47.80 65.44
CA GLU A 207 6.63 47.35 66.61
C GLU A 207 7.55 46.75 67.70
N GLU A 208 8.53 45.93 67.33
CA GLU A 208 9.54 45.41 68.26
C GLU A 208 10.34 46.54 68.90
N GLU A 209 10.79 47.52 68.11
CA GLU A 209 11.46 48.72 68.61
C GLU A 209 10.56 49.51 69.56
N ARG A 210 9.27 49.69 69.21
CA ARG A 210 8.29 50.33 70.10
C ARG A 210 8.21 49.59 71.44
N ILE A 211 8.07 48.27 71.44
CA ILE A 211 8.02 47.45 72.66
C ILE A 211 9.32 47.60 73.48
N ILE A 212 10.49 47.57 72.84
CA ILE A 212 11.79 47.77 73.50
C ILE A 212 11.85 49.15 74.16
N THR A 213 11.47 50.21 73.45
CA THR A 213 11.45 51.57 74.01
C THR A 213 10.50 51.69 75.19
N GLN A 214 9.31 51.13 75.06
CA GLN A 214 8.28 51.16 76.08
C GLN A 214 8.73 50.42 77.35
N ASN A 215 9.30 49.23 77.21
CA ASN A 215 9.85 48.44 78.31
C ASN A 215 11.05 49.15 78.97
N ARG A 216 11.91 49.82 78.20
CA ARG A 216 13.03 50.61 78.72
C ARG A 216 12.55 51.77 79.58
N VAL A 217 11.58 52.55 79.08
CA VAL A 217 11.01 53.68 79.82
C VAL A 217 10.28 53.21 81.06
N PHE A 218 9.52 52.11 80.95
CA PHE A 218 8.85 51.50 82.09
C PHE A 218 9.85 51.05 83.17
N ALA A 219 10.92 50.36 82.77
CA ALA A 219 11.96 49.92 83.69
C ALA A 219 12.65 51.11 84.38
N TYR A 220 12.86 52.22 83.66
CA TYR A 220 13.41 53.45 84.23
C TYR A 220 12.48 54.06 85.30
N LEU A 221 11.17 54.08 85.06
CA LEU A 221 10.19 54.67 85.98
C LEU A 221 9.86 53.77 87.18
N CYS A 222 9.72 52.46 86.97
CA CYS A 222 9.20 51.54 87.98
C CYS A 222 10.24 50.58 88.57
N LYS A 223 11.46 50.50 88.01
CA LYS A 223 12.57 49.61 88.43
C LYS A 223 12.20 48.12 88.54
N ARG A 224 11.14 47.70 87.86
CA ARG A 224 10.59 46.32 87.85
C ARG A 224 10.02 46.01 86.46
N VAL A 225 9.72 44.74 86.19
CA VAL A 225 9.10 44.28 84.93
C VAL A 225 7.57 44.42 85.00
N PRO A 226 6.87 44.78 83.90
CA PRO A 226 5.40 44.88 83.88
C PRO A 226 4.74 43.51 84.09
N HIS A 227 3.93 43.36 85.15
CA HIS A 227 3.22 42.10 85.43
C HIS A 227 1.74 42.28 85.79
N THR A 228 1.33 43.48 86.21
CA THR A 228 -0.03 43.77 86.66
C THR A 228 -0.87 44.49 85.61
N VAL A 229 -2.20 44.46 85.76
CA VAL A 229 -3.14 45.16 84.87
C VAL A 229 -2.89 46.68 84.88
N LEU A 230 -2.49 47.24 86.03
CA LEU A 230 -2.10 48.66 86.14
C LEU A 230 -0.81 48.95 85.35
N ASP A 231 0.16 48.03 85.35
CA ASP A 231 1.37 48.18 84.56
C ASP A 231 1.05 48.23 83.05
N ARG A 232 0.05 47.47 82.56
CA ARG A 232 -0.43 47.56 81.17
C ARG A 232 -1.04 48.93 80.84
N GLN A 233 -1.78 49.53 81.77
CA GLN A 233 -2.32 50.89 81.60
C GLN A 233 -1.19 51.93 81.56
N LEU A 234 -0.16 51.75 82.39
CA LEU A 234 1.01 52.63 82.40
C LEU A 234 1.83 52.49 81.10
N LEU A 235 2.00 51.28 80.57
CA LEU A 235 2.60 51.02 79.26
C LEU A 235 1.86 51.76 78.13
N CYS A 236 0.52 51.70 78.09
CA CYS A 236 -0.28 52.47 77.11
C CYS A 236 -0.09 53.99 77.25
N LEU A 237 0.07 54.50 78.48
CA LEU A 237 0.33 55.91 78.72
C LEU A 237 1.74 56.32 78.25
N ILE A 238 2.74 55.46 78.47
CA ILE A 238 4.11 55.63 77.92
C ILE A 238 4.04 55.68 76.39
N ASP A 239 3.34 54.76 75.74
CA ASP A 239 3.16 54.75 74.28
C ASP A 239 2.50 56.02 73.75
N TYR A 240 1.49 56.54 74.46
CA TYR A 240 0.82 57.78 74.09
C TYR A 240 1.78 58.98 74.11
N TYR A 241 2.56 59.13 75.19
CA TYR A 241 3.51 60.23 75.29
C TYR A 241 4.72 60.07 74.36
N GLU A 242 5.27 58.87 74.21
CA GLU A 242 6.32 58.57 73.22
C GLU A 242 5.85 58.85 71.79
N SER A 243 4.59 58.52 71.46
CA SER A 243 4.02 58.87 70.16
C SER A 243 3.82 60.37 69.98
N LYS A 244 3.48 61.10 71.03
CA LYS A 244 3.41 62.57 71.02
C LYS A 244 4.80 63.20 70.84
N ILE A 245 5.80 62.64 71.50
CA ILE A 245 7.21 63.05 71.40
C ILE A 245 7.73 62.76 69.98
N ARG A 246 7.51 61.56 69.44
CA ARG A 246 7.84 61.21 68.04
C ARG A 246 7.19 62.18 67.07
N LYS A 247 5.89 62.46 67.19
CA LYS A 247 5.20 63.45 66.34
C LYS A 247 5.84 64.84 66.41
N ILE A 248 6.25 65.30 67.60
CA ILE A 248 6.95 66.59 67.75
C ILE A 248 8.33 66.54 67.08
N TYR A 249 9.07 65.43 67.19
CA TYR A 249 10.35 65.25 66.50
C TYR A 249 10.17 65.21 64.98
N THR A 250 9.19 64.46 64.46
CA THR A 250 8.93 64.41 63.01
C THR A 250 8.47 65.77 62.48
N GLN A 251 7.62 66.49 63.20
CA GLN A 251 7.22 67.86 62.83
C GLN A 251 8.38 68.87 62.87
N ARG A 252 9.37 68.67 63.75
CA ARG A 252 10.57 69.49 63.80
C ARG A 252 11.51 69.17 62.63
N HIS A 253 11.62 67.89 62.27
CA HIS A 253 12.38 67.39 61.12
C HIS A 253 11.80 67.88 59.78
N TYR A 254 10.47 67.89 59.62
CA TYR A 254 9.84 68.47 58.42
C TYR A 254 10.01 69.99 58.31
N LYS A 255 10.13 70.71 59.43
CA LYS A 255 10.36 72.17 59.44
C LYS A 255 11.82 72.57 59.22
N GLU A 256 12.77 71.68 59.47
CA GLU A 256 14.20 71.90 59.18
C GLU A 256 14.54 71.59 57.70
N ASP A 257 13.75 70.75 57.02
CA ASP A 257 13.91 70.44 55.59
C ASP A 257 13.10 71.34 54.62
N GLU A 258 12.25 72.24 55.13
CA GLU A 258 11.52 73.24 54.33
C GLU A 258 12.34 74.52 54.08
N SER A 259 13.48 74.35 53.44
CA SER A 259 14.19 75.45 52.75
C SER A 259 14.40 75.12 51.29
N GLN A 260 13.36 74.68 50.57
CA GLN A 260 13.17 74.82 49.12
C GLN A 260 11.89 74.09 48.66
N SER A 261 10.76 74.78 48.70
CA SER A 261 9.81 74.91 47.58
C SER A 261 8.48 75.39 48.13
N SER A 262 8.20 76.66 47.86
CA SER A 262 6.91 77.31 48.01
C SER A 262 5.77 76.47 47.44
N GLU A 263 4.84 76.10 48.31
CA GLU A 263 3.44 75.91 47.96
C GLU A 263 2.93 77.20 47.30
N GLU A 264 2.75 77.19 45.98
CA GLU A 264 1.70 77.97 45.33
C GLU A 264 1.49 77.48 43.90
N ASN A 265 0.22 77.19 43.60
CA ASN A 265 -0.38 76.83 42.30
C ASN A 265 -0.61 75.33 42.01
N ASP A 266 -1.47 74.70 42.81
CA ASP A 266 -2.23 73.52 42.37
C ASP A 266 -3.76 73.66 42.56
N TYR A 267 -4.26 74.91 42.62
CA TYR A 267 -5.69 75.21 42.68
C TYR A 267 -6.33 75.55 41.32
N GLN A 268 -5.70 75.18 40.21
CA GLN A 268 -6.24 75.50 38.88
C GLN A 268 -6.11 74.33 37.90
N ASN A 269 -6.61 73.16 38.30
CA ASN A 269 -6.96 72.12 37.32
C ASN A 269 -8.15 71.26 37.78
N MET A 270 -9.19 71.92 38.27
CA MET A 270 -10.54 71.33 38.47
C MET A 270 -11.42 71.52 37.22
N GLY A 271 -10.83 71.51 36.03
CA GLY A 271 -11.54 71.58 34.75
C GLY A 271 -11.59 70.22 34.06
N ALA A 272 -12.63 69.43 34.33
CA ALA A 272 -13.09 68.28 33.55
C ALA A 272 -11.99 67.34 32.98
N SER A 273 -11.59 66.35 33.80
CA SER A 273 -10.68 65.28 33.39
C SER A 273 -11.10 64.63 32.05
N PRO A 274 -10.22 64.62 31.02
CA PRO A 274 -10.42 63.92 29.75
C PRO A 274 -10.80 62.44 29.91
N THR A 275 -10.48 61.84 31.06
CA THR A 275 -10.74 60.44 31.41
C THR A 275 -12.24 60.12 31.52
N TYR A 276 -13.07 61.01 32.07
CA TYR A 276 -14.51 60.75 32.22
C TYR A 276 -15.25 60.81 30.87
N LYS A 277 -14.85 61.75 29.99
CA LYS A 277 -15.40 61.86 28.63
C LYS A 277 -15.02 60.65 27.77
N CYS A 278 -13.78 60.18 27.87
CA CYS A 278 -13.34 58.94 27.20
C CYS A 278 -14.08 57.71 27.72
N LEU A 279 -14.33 57.62 29.04
CA LEU A 279 -15.10 56.53 29.62
C LEU A 279 -16.56 56.53 29.13
N LEU A 280 -17.21 57.71 29.10
CA LEU A 280 -18.57 57.84 28.58
C LEU A 280 -18.68 57.50 27.09
N VAL A 281 -17.69 57.89 26.28
CA VAL A 281 -17.63 57.50 24.86
C VAL A 281 -17.43 55.99 24.71
N SER A 282 -16.57 55.38 25.53
CA SER A 282 -16.38 53.93 25.55
C SER A 282 -17.65 53.17 25.95
N LEU A 283 -18.34 53.61 27.01
CA LEU A 283 -19.60 53.02 27.45
C LEU A 283 -20.71 53.19 26.40
N ARG A 284 -20.76 54.34 25.72
CA ARG A 284 -21.68 54.59 24.60
C ARG A 284 -21.40 53.66 23.42
N ASN A 285 -20.14 53.44 23.08
CA ASN A 285 -19.76 52.51 22.00
C ASN A 285 -20.10 51.07 22.37
N GLN A 286 -19.82 50.64 23.62
CA GLN A 286 -20.21 49.31 24.09
C GLN A 286 -21.72 49.09 24.06
N LEU A 287 -22.53 50.11 24.40
CA LEU A 287 -23.99 50.03 24.29
C LEU A 287 -24.44 49.92 22.83
N GLN A 288 -23.79 50.64 21.91
CA GLN A 288 -24.09 50.57 20.48
C GLN A 288 -23.73 49.20 19.88
N ASP A 289 -22.58 48.63 20.28
CA ASP A 289 -22.13 47.30 19.85
C ASP A 289 -23.00 46.18 20.45
N ALA A 290 -23.45 46.33 21.69
CA ALA A 290 -24.40 45.42 22.29
C ALA A 290 -25.74 45.45 21.54
N LYS A 291 -26.20 46.64 21.13
CA LYS A 291 -27.43 46.80 20.37
C LYS A 291 -27.34 46.16 18.98
N SER A 292 -26.25 46.39 18.24
CA SER A 292 -26.05 45.76 16.92
C SER A 292 -25.96 44.23 17.02
N LYS A 293 -25.36 43.70 18.09
CA LYS A 293 -25.31 42.26 18.36
C LYS A 293 -26.68 41.68 18.68
N ILE A 294 -27.52 42.40 19.42
CA ILE A 294 -28.92 42.01 19.67
C ILE A 294 -29.69 41.98 18.35
N ASP A 295 -29.54 43.00 17.50
CA ASP A 295 -30.21 43.05 16.20
C ASP A 295 -29.76 41.90 15.28
N ALA A 296 -28.47 41.56 15.27
CA ALA A 296 -27.95 40.40 14.54
C ALA A 296 -28.55 39.08 15.06
N LEU A 297 -28.52 38.86 16.38
CA LEU A 297 -29.06 37.64 17.00
C LEU A 297 -30.58 37.52 16.81
N THR A 298 -31.32 38.63 16.82
CA THR A 298 -32.77 38.59 16.53
C THR A 298 -33.05 38.25 15.07
N SER A 299 -32.24 38.74 14.13
CA SER A 299 -32.34 38.35 12.71
C SER A 299 -31.99 36.87 12.49
N GLU A 300 -30.98 36.35 13.19
CA GLU A 300 -30.59 34.94 13.15
C GLU A 300 -31.68 34.05 13.77
N LYS A 301 -32.24 34.44 14.92
CA LYS A 301 -33.38 33.75 15.53
C LYS A 301 -34.57 33.67 14.56
N LEU A 302 -34.87 34.76 13.85
CA LEU A 302 -35.95 34.79 12.86
C LEU A 302 -35.65 33.84 11.68
N ASN A 303 -34.41 33.79 11.21
CA ASN A 303 -33.99 32.87 10.15
C ASN A 303 -34.07 31.41 10.62
N LEU A 304 -33.58 31.10 11.82
CA LEU A 304 -33.68 29.76 12.41
C LEU A 304 -35.14 29.34 12.62
N GLN A 305 -36.03 30.28 12.94
CA GLN A 305 -37.46 30.01 13.03
C GLN A 305 -38.05 29.67 11.65
N LYS A 306 -37.68 30.41 10.59
CA LYS A 306 -38.08 30.07 9.21
C LYS A 306 -37.52 28.71 8.76
N ASP A 307 -36.29 28.38 9.16
CA ASP A 307 -35.67 27.08 8.88
C ASP A 307 -36.32 25.93 9.65
N LEU A 308 -36.86 26.20 10.84
CA LEU A 308 -37.66 25.24 11.60
C LEU A 308 -39.03 25.02 10.94
N GLU A 309 -39.65 26.09 10.43
CA GLU A 309 -40.93 26.03 9.72
C GLU A 309 -40.81 25.37 8.33
N SER A 310 -39.63 25.37 7.70
CA SER A 310 -39.37 24.71 6.41
C SER A 310 -38.99 23.23 6.52
N ARG A 311 -38.78 22.71 7.73
CA ARG A 311 -38.48 21.28 7.95
C ARG A 311 -39.75 20.43 7.86
N PRO A 312 -39.69 19.23 7.26
CA PRO A 312 -40.83 18.31 7.21
C PRO A 312 -41.32 17.97 8.62
N THR A 313 -42.63 18.07 8.83
CA THR A 313 -43.24 17.88 10.14
C THR A 313 -43.13 16.39 10.54
N GLN A 314 -43.08 16.08 11.85
CA GLN A 314 -42.98 14.69 12.33
C GLN A 314 -44.08 13.77 11.76
N GLU A 315 -45.24 14.33 11.40
CA GLU A 315 -46.35 13.64 10.75
C GLU A 315 -46.06 13.26 9.30
N GLU A 316 -45.40 14.13 8.53
CA GLU A 316 -44.97 13.86 7.15
C GLU A 316 -43.89 12.77 7.12
N LEU A 317 -42.95 12.81 8.07
CA LEU A 317 -41.94 11.76 8.23
C LEU A 317 -42.56 10.42 8.65
N LYS A 318 -43.61 10.43 9.48
CA LYS A 318 -44.39 9.22 9.82
C LYS A 318 -45.12 8.67 8.60
N LEU A 319 -45.70 9.53 7.76
CA LEU A 319 -46.37 9.14 6.52
C LEU A 319 -45.38 8.52 5.52
N GLN A 320 -44.22 9.15 5.32
CA GLN A 320 -43.14 8.61 4.48
C GLN A 320 -42.63 7.27 5.00
N LYS A 321 -42.40 7.13 6.32
CA LYS A 321 -42.06 5.83 6.93
C LYS A 321 -43.13 4.77 6.73
N GLN A 322 -44.40 5.15 6.74
CA GLN A 322 -45.51 4.23 6.52
C GLN A 322 -45.60 3.78 5.05
N GLN A 323 -45.28 4.67 4.10
CA GLN A 323 -45.16 4.32 2.68
C GLN A 323 -43.99 3.36 2.44
N VAL A 324 -42.82 3.61 3.04
CA VAL A 324 -41.67 2.70 2.98
C VAL A 324 -42.03 1.32 3.53
N LYS A 325 -42.70 1.25 4.69
CA LYS A 325 -43.18 -0.03 5.25
C LYS A 325 -44.18 -0.77 4.34
N LYS A 326 -44.98 -0.06 3.54
CA LYS A 326 -45.87 -0.68 2.55
C LYS A 326 -45.08 -1.27 1.38
N LEU A 327 -44.06 -0.56 0.89
CA LEU A 327 -43.16 -1.04 -0.16
C LEU A 327 -42.32 -2.24 0.30
N GLU A 328 -41.79 -2.21 1.53
CA GLU A 328 -41.09 -3.35 2.13
C GLU A 328 -41.98 -4.59 2.27
N LYS A 329 -43.26 -4.41 2.63
CA LYS A 329 -44.23 -5.52 2.67
C LYS A 329 -44.53 -6.07 1.27
N ALA A 330 -44.57 -5.23 0.24
CA ALA A 330 -44.73 -5.68 -1.14
C ALA A 330 -43.51 -6.48 -1.61
N LEU A 331 -42.29 -6.02 -1.28
CA LEU A 331 -41.05 -6.72 -1.58
C LEU A 331 -40.93 -8.07 -0.85
N LYS A 332 -41.32 -8.14 0.43
CA LYS A 332 -41.37 -9.42 1.16
C LYS A 332 -42.36 -10.42 0.56
N LYS A 333 -43.46 -9.93 -0.05
CA LYS A 333 -44.41 -10.80 -0.75
C LYS A 333 -43.85 -11.31 -2.07
N SER A 334 -43.12 -10.48 -2.83
CA SER A 334 -42.48 -10.93 -4.08
C SER A 334 -41.37 -11.95 -3.82
N ILE A 335 -40.58 -11.78 -2.76
CA ILE A 335 -39.55 -12.75 -2.35
C ILE A 335 -40.20 -14.08 -1.92
N LYS A 336 -41.29 -14.04 -1.16
CA LYS A 336 -42.03 -15.27 -0.79
C LYS A 336 -42.63 -16.01 -1.99
N LEU A 337 -43.05 -15.30 -3.04
CA LEU A 337 -43.51 -15.92 -4.28
C LEU A 337 -42.36 -16.59 -5.05
N GLN A 338 -41.13 -16.11 -4.87
CA GLN A 338 -39.92 -16.69 -5.45
C GLN A 338 -39.44 -17.93 -4.68
N GLU A 339 -39.65 -17.98 -3.35
CA GLU A 339 -39.36 -19.16 -2.52
C GLU A 339 -40.31 -20.35 -2.75
N VAL A 340 -41.52 -20.13 -3.28
CA VAL A 340 -42.48 -21.20 -3.61
C VAL A 340 -42.07 -22.00 -4.87
N ILE A 341 -41.11 -21.50 -5.66
CA ILE A 341 -40.65 -22.11 -6.91
C ILE A 341 -39.44 -23.06 -6.70
N SER A 342 -38.91 -23.19 -5.47
CA SER A 342 -37.85 -24.17 -5.14
C SER A 342 -38.37 -25.26 -4.20
N PRO A 343 -38.02 -26.56 -4.42
CA PRO A 343 -38.55 -27.65 -3.62
C PRO A 343 -37.97 -27.60 -2.19
N LYS A 344 -38.89 -27.48 -1.23
CA LYS A 344 -38.67 -27.51 0.22
C LYS A 344 -38.64 -28.95 0.70
N ASN A 345 -37.74 -29.28 1.63
CA ASN A 345 -37.99 -30.33 2.62
C ASN A 345 -37.71 -29.76 4.02
N SER A 346 -38.78 -29.69 4.81
CA SER A 346 -38.80 -29.52 6.25
C SER A 346 -39.32 -30.81 6.85
N GLU A 347 -38.70 -31.31 7.91
CA GLU A 347 -39.31 -31.57 9.22
C GLU A 347 -38.48 -32.58 10.02
N ASP A 348 -38.08 -32.13 11.21
CA ASP A 348 -37.69 -32.95 12.34
C ASP A 348 -38.85 -33.87 12.75
N THR A 349 -38.56 -35.15 13.01
CA THR A 349 -39.24 -35.84 14.12
C THR A 349 -38.37 -36.95 14.71
N GLU A 350 -38.13 -36.78 16.00
CA GLU A 350 -37.57 -37.67 16.99
C GLU A 350 -38.24 -39.07 17.06
N LYS A 351 -37.46 -40.17 16.99
CA LYS A 351 -37.23 -41.18 18.07
C LYS A 351 -36.92 -42.62 17.59
N LYS A 352 -35.82 -43.12 18.18
CA LYS A 352 -35.58 -44.42 18.83
C LYS A 352 -34.91 -45.60 18.09
N ASP A 353 -33.86 -46.03 18.80
CA ASP A 353 -33.32 -47.37 19.05
C ASP A 353 -32.21 -47.92 18.11
N GLU A 354 -31.03 -48.10 18.72
CA GLU A 354 -29.78 -48.65 18.16
C GLU A 354 -29.96 -50.11 17.70
N PRO A 355 -29.30 -50.49 16.60
CA PRO A 355 -28.01 -51.17 16.72
C PRO A 355 -26.99 -50.55 15.73
N ILE A 356 -26.70 -49.25 15.91
CA ILE A 356 -26.07 -48.42 14.88
C ILE A 356 -24.78 -47.79 15.41
N LYS A 357 -23.73 -48.57 15.71
CA LYS A 357 -22.41 -47.97 16.03
C LYS A 357 -21.39 -48.12 14.90
N GLU A 358 -21.35 -49.24 14.20
CA GLU A 358 -20.49 -49.39 13.00
C GLU A 358 -21.11 -48.75 11.75
N ASN A 359 -22.42 -48.94 11.51
CA ASN A 359 -23.12 -48.30 10.40
C ASN A 359 -23.24 -46.77 10.56
N HIS A 360 -23.23 -46.23 11.78
CA HIS A 360 -23.28 -44.78 11.97
C HIS A 360 -21.92 -44.16 11.69
N GLN A 361 -20.83 -44.82 12.06
CA GLN A 361 -19.48 -44.37 11.68
C GLN A 361 -19.28 -44.46 10.16
N GLN A 362 -19.69 -45.56 9.53
CA GLN A 362 -19.63 -45.69 8.07
C GLN A 362 -20.53 -44.67 7.37
N ALA A 363 -21.78 -44.48 7.82
CA ALA A 363 -22.67 -43.46 7.27
C ALA A 363 -22.17 -42.03 7.52
N LEU A 364 -21.51 -41.75 8.64
CA LEU A 364 -20.87 -40.46 8.92
C LEU A 364 -19.63 -40.25 8.04
N ILE A 365 -18.87 -41.31 7.75
CA ILE A 365 -17.72 -41.28 6.84
C ILE A 365 -18.20 -41.09 5.41
N ASP A 366 -19.23 -41.81 4.98
CA ASP A 366 -19.86 -41.68 3.67
C ASP A 366 -20.53 -40.32 3.52
N GLN A 367 -21.12 -39.75 4.59
CA GLN A 367 -21.62 -38.38 4.62
C GLN A 367 -20.48 -37.35 4.50
N ARG A 368 -19.33 -37.58 5.14
CA ARG A 368 -18.16 -36.71 4.99
C ARG A 368 -17.58 -36.80 3.58
N TYR A 369 -17.45 -38.00 3.01
CA TYR A 369 -17.00 -38.17 1.64
C TYR A 369 -17.97 -37.54 0.65
N PHE A 370 -19.28 -37.73 0.84
CA PHE A 370 -20.31 -37.08 0.05
C PHE A 370 -20.23 -35.55 0.19
N GLN A 371 -20.03 -35.00 1.39
CA GLN A 371 -19.87 -33.57 1.62
C GLN A 371 -18.62 -33.01 0.95
N VAL A 372 -17.51 -33.75 0.96
CA VAL A 372 -16.28 -33.40 0.23
C VAL A 372 -16.52 -33.42 -1.28
N LEU A 373 -17.17 -34.47 -1.81
CA LEU A 373 -17.53 -34.55 -3.23
C LEU A 373 -18.48 -33.43 -3.65
N CYS A 374 -19.47 -33.07 -2.82
CA CYS A 374 -20.34 -31.91 -3.04
C CYS A 374 -19.57 -30.57 -3.00
N SER A 375 -18.58 -30.45 -2.12
CA SER A 375 -17.74 -29.24 -2.02
C SER A 375 -16.86 -29.09 -3.28
N ILE A 376 -16.22 -30.18 -3.72
CA ILE A 376 -15.44 -30.22 -4.97
C ILE A 376 -16.34 -29.93 -6.16
N ASN A 377 -17.52 -30.55 -6.22
CA ASN A 377 -18.47 -30.32 -7.30
C ASN A 377 -18.95 -28.86 -7.33
N SER A 378 -19.13 -28.24 -6.17
CA SER A 378 -19.49 -26.81 -6.05
C SER A 378 -18.37 -25.87 -6.51
N ILE A 379 -17.09 -26.26 -6.36
CA ILE A 379 -15.94 -25.50 -6.89
C ILE A 379 -15.90 -25.57 -8.42
N ILE A 380 -16.18 -26.74 -9.00
CA ILE A 380 -16.23 -26.94 -10.45
C ILE A 380 -17.40 -26.15 -11.09
N HIS A 381 -18.53 -26.08 -10.39
CA HIS A 381 -19.74 -25.39 -10.86
C HIS A 381 -19.80 -23.91 -10.43
N ASN A 382 -18.74 -23.38 -9.81
CA ASN A 382 -18.67 -21.97 -9.43
C ASN A 382 -18.64 -21.09 -10.70
N PRO A 383 -19.50 -20.06 -10.81
CA PRO A 383 -19.57 -19.19 -11.99
C PRO A 383 -18.29 -18.36 -12.26
N ARG A 384 -17.27 -18.44 -11.39
CA ARG A 384 -15.95 -17.81 -11.58
C ARG A 384 -14.88 -18.74 -12.17
N THR A 385 -15.19 -20.01 -12.44
CA THR A 385 -14.22 -20.99 -12.95
C THR A 385 -14.20 -20.99 -14.50
N PRO A 386 -13.05 -21.08 -15.18
CA PRO A 386 -12.98 -20.98 -16.64
C PRO A 386 -13.83 -22.04 -17.37
N VAL A 387 -14.54 -21.61 -18.42
CA VAL A 387 -15.53 -22.36 -19.22
C VAL A 387 -14.96 -23.63 -19.91
N ILE A 388 -13.65 -23.87 -19.85
CA ILE A 388 -12.97 -24.98 -20.53
C ILE A 388 -13.36 -26.34 -19.92
N ILE A 389 -13.61 -26.39 -18.60
CA ILE A 389 -13.97 -27.63 -17.89
C ILE A 389 -15.33 -28.19 -18.36
N TYR A 390 -16.25 -27.32 -18.77
CA TYR A 390 -17.60 -27.72 -19.20
C TYR A 390 -17.67 -28.27 -20.62
N LYS A 391 -16.65 -28.04 -21.46
CA LYS A 391 -16.69 -28.46 -22.88
C LYS A 391 -16.22 -29.90 -23.11
N GLN A 392 -15.40 -30.47 -22.23
CA GLN A 392 -14.90 -31.84 -22.42
C GLN A 392 -15.89 -32.93 -21.97
N SER A 393 -16.80 -32.67 -21.02
CA SER A 393 -17.75 -33.71 -20.56
C SER A 393 -18.88 -34.02 -21.55
N LYS A 394 -19.07 -33.21 -22.59
CA LYS A 394 -20.09 -33.44 -23.64
C LYS A 394 -19.57 -34.16 -24.88
N GLY A 395 -18.31 -34.58 -24.91
CA GLY A 395 -17.71 -35.21 -26.09
C GLY A 395 -16.81 -36.39 -25.74
N GLY A 396 -17.39 -37.54 -25.39
CA GLY A 396 -16.60 -38.76 -25.24
C GLY A 396 -17.40 -39.99 -24.82
N ALA A 397 -17.54 -40.94 -25.75
CA ALA A 397 -17.88 -42.36 -25.57
C ALA A 397 -19.27 -42.74 -25.01
N GLN A 398 -20.20 -42.97 -25.95
CA GLN A 398 -21.18 -44.05 -25.83
C GLN A 398 -20.41 -45.37 -25.64
N ASN A 399 -20.60 -46.03 -24.49
CA ASN A 399 -20.51 -47.49 -24.24
C ASN A 399 -19.97 -47.78 -22.84
N PHE A 400 -20.83 -47.84 -21.83
CA PHE A 400 -20.59 -48.71 -20.67
C PHE A 400 -21.87 -49.44 -20.30
N ASN A 401 -21.69 -50.74 -20.05
CA ASN A 401 -22.72 -51.73 -19.83
C ASN A 401 -23.63 -51.36 -18.67
N LYS A 402 -24.94 -51.55 -18.87
CA LYS A 402 -25.92 -51.66 -17.79
C LYS A 402 -25.54 -52.86 -16.92
N ASP A 403 -25.05 -52.62 -15.72
CA ASP A 403 -25.22 -53.54 -14.59
C ASP A 403 -25.04 -52.83 -13.24
N LEU A 404 -26.17 -52.55 -12.60
CA LEU A 404 -26.41 -52.69 -11.15
C LEU A 404 -25.43 -52.07 -10.13
N ILE A 405 -24.88 -50.89 -10.38
CA ILE A 405 -24.34 -50.04 -9.31
C ILE A 405 -25.03 -48.69 -9.40
N GLN A 406 -25.54 -48.21 -8.26
CA GLN A 406 -26.23 -46.93 -8.14
C GLN A 406 -25.25 -45.81 -8.50
N ASP A 407 -25.34 -45.28 -9.73
CA ASP A 407 -24.53 -44.18 -10.26
C ASP A 407 -24.57 -43.00 -9.28
N CYS A 408 -23.53 -42.87 -8.45
CA CYS A 408 -23.31 -41.71 -7.62
C CYS A 408 -22.79 -40.62 -8.56
N GLY A 409 -23.65 -39.65 -8.93
CA GLY A 409 -23.45 -38.61 -9.97
C GLY A 409 -22.26 -37.65 -9.81
N PHE A 410 -21.08 -38.21 -9.55
CA PHE A 410 -19.76 -37.61 -9.34
C PHE A 410 -18.71 -38.23 -10.27
N GLU A 411 -19.09 -39.10 -11.22
CA GLU A 411 -18.18 -39.75 -12.16
C GLU A 411 -17.37 -38.74 -12.99
N HIS A 412 -17.95 -37.57 -13.26
CA HIS A 412 -17.28 -36.46 -13.95
C HIS A 412 -16.18 -35.81 -13.12
N LEU A 413 -16.10 -36.05 -11.80
CA LEU A 413 -15.07 -35.46 -10.94
C LEU A 413 -13.70 -36.09 -11.18
N VAL A 414 -13.64 -37.39 -11.45
CA VAL A 414 -12.36 -38.12 -11.58
C VAL A 414 -11.52 -37.56 -12.74
N PRO A 415 -12.04 -37.44 -13.98
CA PRO A 415 -11.25 -36.88 -15.09
C PRO A 415 -10.84 -35.42 -14.86
N ILE A 416 -11.67 -34.64 -14.13
CA ILE A 416 -11.38 -33.23 -13.84
C ILE A 416 -10.24 -33.11 -12.82
N ILE A 417 -10.23 -33.97 -11.79
CA ILE A 417 -9.17 -33.99 -10.78
C ILE A 417 -7.85 -34.48 -11.38
N GLU A 418 -7.90 -35.47 -12.27
CA GLU A 418 -6.72 -35.93 -13.04
C GLU A 418 -6.15 -34.80 -13.91
N MET A 419 -7.01 -34.08 -14.65
CA MET A 419 -6.60 -32.92 -15.43
C MET A 419 -5.97 -31.82 -14.55
N TRP A 420 -6.55 -31.51 -13.39
CA TRP A 420 -5.96 -30.52 -12.46
C TRP A 420 -4.61 -30.97 -11.90
N ALA A 421 -4.44 -32.27 -11.66
CA ALA A 421 -3.15 -32.82 -11.26
C ALA A 421 -2.11 -32.66 -12.37
N ASP A 422 -2.49 -32.94 -13.62
CA ASP A 422 -1.64 -32.74 -14.80
C ASP A 422 -1.28 -31.26 -14.99
N GLU A 423 -2.25 -30.34 -14.88
CA GLU A 423 -2.02 -28.89 -14.94
C GLU A 423 -1.05 -28.44 -13.83
N LEU A 424 -1.21 -28.94 -12.60
CA LEU A 424 -0.33 -28.63 -11.48
C LEU A 424 1.10 -29.16 -11.68
N THR A 425 1.26 -30.32 -12.32
CA THR A 425 2.59 -30.83 -12.69
C THR A 425 3.22 -30.00 -13.81
N SER A 426 2.43 -29.60 -14.82
CA SER A 426 2.88 -28.76 -15.93
C SER A 426 3.33 -27.37 -15.48
N LEU A 427 2.77 -26.85 -14.39
CA LEU A 427 3.16 -25.56 -13.80
C LEU A 427 4.61 -25.55 -13.34
N LYS A 428 5.10 -26.68 -12.83
CA LYS A 428 6.51 -26.84 -12.42
C LYS A 428 7.44 -26.79 -13.62
N ASP A 429 7.03 -27.37 -14.74
CA ASP A 429 7.82 -27.36 -15.96
C ASP A 429 7.79 -25.99 -16.64
N LEU A 430 6.64 -25.30 -16.62
CA LEU A 430 6.53 -23.92 -17.07
C LEU A 430 7.45 -22.98 -16.27
N TYR A 431 7.52 -23.14 -14.95
CA TYR A 431 8.45 -22.38 -14.12
C TYR A 431 9.91 -22.63 -14.49
N LYS A 432 10.31 -23.89 -14.75
CA LYS A 432 11.67 -24.20 -15.22
C LYS A 432 11.97 -23.51 -16.54
N SER A 433 11.05 -23.61 -17.51
CA SER A 433 11.20 -22.96 -18.81
C SER A 433 11.29 -21.43 -18.69
N LEU A 434 10.44 -20.82 -17.85
CA LEU A 434 10.44 -19.39 -17.61
C LEU A 434 11.73 -18.94 -16.90
N LYS A 435 12.26 -19.74 -15.98
CA LYS A 435 13.55 -19.49 -15.34
C LYS A 435 14.71 -19.53 -16.33
N THR A 436 14.71 -20.49 -17.27
CA THR A 436 15.71 -20.52 -18.36
C THR A 436 15.60 -19.27 -19.23
N LEU A 437 14.38 -18.89 -19.62
CA LEU A 437 14.14 -17.67 -20.40
C LEU A 437 14.58 -16.40 -19.64
N SER A 438 14.32 -16.34 -18.33
CA SER A 438 14.79 -15.26 -17.45
C SER A 438 16.30 -15.10 -17.51
N THR A 439 17.03 -16.21 -17.40
CA THR A 439 18.49 -16.18 -17.39
C THR A 439 19.08 -15.74 -18.74
N GLU A 440 18.36 -15.96 -19.85
CA GLU A 440 18.79 -15.51 -21.18
C GLU A 440 18.44 -14.03 -21.44
N LEU A 441 17.24 -13.59 -21.08
CA LEU A 441 16.77 -12.23 -21.37
C LEU A 441 17.27 -11.20 -20.34
N ILE A 442 17.40 -11.61 -19.08
CA ILE A 442 17.74 -10.73 -17.95
C ILE A 442 18.73 -11.42 -17.00
N PRO A 443 20.03 -11.49 -17.39
CA PRO A 443 21.06 -12.17 -16.61
C PRO A 443 21.37 -11.53 -15.24
N TRP A 444 20.94 -10.28 -15.04
CA TRP A 444 21.22 -9.48 -13.85
C TRP A 444 20.20 -9.69 -12.72
N HIS A 445 19.04 -10.27 -13.03
CA HIS A 445 18.08 -10.64 -12.00
C HIS A 445 18.47 -11.96 -11.35
N ASN A 446 18.95 -11.88 -10.11
CA ASN A 446 19.07 -13.05 -9.25
C ASN A 446 17.68 -13.39 -8.71
N LEU A 447 16.83 -14.00 -9.53
CA LEU A 447 15.65 -14.69 -9.04
C LEU A 447 16.12 -15.64 -7.94
N LYS A 448 15.63 -15.41 -6.72
CA LYS A 448 16.00 -16.18 -5.53
C LYS A 448 16.04 -17.66 -5.89
N LYS A 449 17.09 -18.36 -5.46
CA LYS A 449 17.10 -19.83 -5.45
C LYS A 449 15.99 -20.25 -4.49
N GLN A 450 14.78 -20.43 -4.99
CA GLN A 450 13.68 -20.96 -4.23
C GLN A 450 13.92 -22.46 -4.06
N ASP A 451 13.80 -22.95 -2.83
CA ASP A 451 14.01 -24.36 -2.50
C ASP A 451 13.04 -25.22 -3.31
N GLU A 452 13.51 -26.38 -3.78
CA GLU A 452 12.74 -27.31 -4.64
C GLU A 452 11.43 -27.82 -4.02
N ASN A 453 11.19 -27.51 -2.74
CA ASN A 453 10.04 -27.94 -1.94
C ASN A 453 8.92 -26.89 -1.80
N GLU A 454 9.11 -25.65 -2.26
CA GLU A 454 8.05 -24.64 -2.20
C GLU A 454 7.05 -24.82 -3.36
N SER A 455 5.75 -24.89 -3.03
CA SER A 455 4.69 -25.00 -4.03
C SER A 455 4.67 -23.74 -4.91
N ILE A 456 5.02 -23.90 -6.19
CA ILE A 456 5.03 -22.81 -7.18
C ILE A 456 3.60 -22.30 -7.36
N LYS A 457 3.39 -21.00 -7.12
CA LYS A 457 2.10 -20.35 -7.33
C LYS A 457 2.04 -19.67 -8.69
N VAL A 458 0.83 -19.55 -9.24
CA VAL A 458 0.61 -18.91 -10.55
C VAL A 458 0.89 -17.41 -10.47
N GLU A 459 0.66 -16.80 -9.31
CA GLU A 459 0.96 -15.39 -9.04
C GLU A 459 2.47 -15.11 -9.14
N ASP A 460 3.31 -16.05 -8.69
CA ASP A 460 4.78 -15.91 -8.76
C ASP A 460 5.27 -15.99 -10.21
N LEU A 461 4.62 -16.83 -11.04
CA LEU A 461 4.90 -16.94 -12.47
C LEU A 461 4.46 -15.70 -13.24
N LEU A 462 3.27 -15.17 -12.94
CA LEU A 462 2.75 -13.96 -13.56
C LEU A 462 3.67 -12.77 -13.25
N PHE A 463 4.07 -12.61 -11.99
CA PHE A 463 5.02 -11.58 -11.57
C PHE A 463 6.36 -11.71 -12.30
N MET A 464 6.86 -12.95 -12.48
CA MET A 464 8.09 -13.21 -13.22
C MET A 464 7.99 -12.82 -14.71
N VAL A 465 6.85 -13.07 -15.36
CA VAL A 465 6.58 -12.64 -16.74
C VAL A 465 6.44 -11.13 -16.85
N ASP A 466 5.67 -10.50 -15.96
CA ASP A 466 5.46 -9.05 -15.96
C ASP A 466 6.79 -8.30 -15.74
N THR A 467 7.61 -8.79 -14.81
CA THR A 467 8.97 -8.25 -14.59
C THR A 467 9.84 -8.39 -15.86
N MET A 468 9.73 -9.51 -16.58
CA MET A 468 10.47 -9.69 -17.84
C MET A 468 9.99 -8.73 -18.93
N LEU A 469 8.68 -8.56 -19.07
CA LEU A 469 8.09 -7.68 -20.07
C LEU A 469 8.46 -6.22 -19.81
N GLU A 470 8.36 -5.76 -18.56
CA GLU A 470 8.70 -4.39 -18.18
C GLU A 470 10.18 -4.08 -18.44
N GLU A 471 11.09 -5.03 -18.17
CA GLU A 471 12.52 -4.82 -18.41
C GLU A 471 12.92 -4.93 -19.89
N VAL A 472 12.27 -5.79 -20.67
CA VAL A 472 12.48 -5.83 -22.12
C VAL A 472 11.99 -4.52 -22.76
N GLU A 473 10.86 -3.97 -22.32
CA GLU A 473 10.33 -2.69 -22.79
C GLU A 473 11.24 -1.51 -22.39
N ASN A 474 11.88 -1.57 -21.23
CA ASN A 474 12.85 -0.56 -20.79
C ASN A 474 14.18 -0.61 -21.55
N LYS A 475 14.62 -1.79 -22.04
CA LYS A 475 15.85 -1.90 -22.86
C LYS A 475 15.75 -1.23 -24.22
N GLU A 476 14.55 -1.06 -24.80
CA GLU A 476 14.38 -0.32 -26.06
C GLU A 476 14.52 1.21 -25.90
N LYS A 477 14.37 1.74 -24.67
CA LYS A 477 14.39 3.19 -24.40
C LYS A 477 15.75 3.71 -23.91
N ASP A 478 16.61 2.86 -23.34
CA ASP A 478 17.91 3.26 -22.79
C ASP A 478 19.11 2.65 -23.52
N SER A 479 19.48 3.25 -24.66
CA SER A 479 20.75 2.96 -25.36
C SER A 479 22.01 3.44 -24.61
N ASN A 480 21.86 3.92 -23.38
CA ASN A 480 22.92 4.45 -22.51
C ASN A 480 23.12 3.62 -21.22
N MET A 481 22.76 2.34 -21.20
CA MET A 481 23.11 1.46 -20.07
C MET A 481 24.66 1.31 -20.00
N PRO A 482 25.33 1.78 -18.94
CA PRO A 482 26.78 1.62 -18.82
C PRO A 482 27.16 0.14 -18.78
N ASN A 483 28.29 -0.19 -19.42
CA ASN A 483 28.92 -1.52 -19.44
C ASN A 483 28.79 -2.24 -18.07
N LEU A 484 28.38 -3.52 -18.09
CA LEU A 484 28.29 -4.41 -16.93
C LEU A 484 29.50 -4.33 -15.99
N GLN A 485 30.71 -4.23 -16.55
CA GLN A 485 31.95 -4.10 -15.78
C GLN A 485 32.02 -2.77 -15.03
N THR A 486 31.52 -1.68 -15.61
CA THR A 486 31.46 -0.36 -14.95
C THR A 486 30.43 -0.37 -13.82
N LEU A 487 29.26 -0.98 -14.03
CA LEU A 487 28.24 -1.14 -12.98
C LEU A 487 28.77 -2.02 -11.83
N GLN A 488 29.43 -3.13 -12.16
CA GLN A 488 30.03 -4.01 -11.17
C GLN A 488 31.17 -3.34 -10.40
N ALA A 489 31.98 -2.50 -11.07
CA ALA A 489 33.01 -1.69 -10.41
C ALA A 489 32.41 -0.63 -9.47
N ILE A 490 31.30 0.01 -9.87
CA ILE A 490 30.56 0.95 -9.01
C ILE A 490 29.99 0.22 -7.78
N VAL A 491 29.37 -0.94 -7.98
CA VAL A 491 28.85 -1.77 -6.88
C VAL A 491 29.97 -2.21 -5.93
N ALA A 492 31.11 -2.64 -6.47
CA ALA A 492 32.28 -3.01 -5.67
C ALA A 492 32.85 -1.81 -4.89
N HIS A 493 32.83 -0.61 -5.48
CA HIS A 493 33.25 0.60 -4.80
C HIS A 493 32.34 0.93 -3.61
N PHE A 494 31.01 0.82 -3.76
CA PHE A 494 30.08 1.03 -2.65
C PHE A 494 30.17 -0.06 -1.58
N GLN A 495 30.37 -1.31 -1.96
CA GLN A 495 30.65 -2.41 -1.03
C GLN A 495 31.90 -2.14 -0.18
N LYS A 496 32.96 -1.58 -0.79
CA LYS A 496 34.17 -1.19 -0.07
C LYS A 496 33.98 0.08 0.77
N LEU A 497 33.23 1.07 0.30
CA LEU A 497 32.98 2.31 1.03
C LEU A 497 32.19 2.06 2.33
N PHE A 498 31.24 1.12 2.29
CA PHE A 498 30.39 0.77 3.42
C PHE A 498 30.83 -0.49 4.18
N ASP A 499 31.97 -1.10 3.81
CA ASP A 499 32.51 -2.35 4.36
C ASP A 499 31.48 -3.50 4.41
N VAL A 500 30.84 -3.78 3.27
CA VAL A 500 29.81 -4.83 3.14
C VAL A 500 30.18 -5.86 2.08
N PRO A 501 30.11 -7.17 2.37
CA PRO A 501 30.47 -8.23 1.42
C PRO A 501 29.44 -8.47 0.30
N SER A 502 28.24 -7.87 0.37
CA SER A 502 27.15 -8.11 -0.58
C SER A 502 26.38 -6.84 -0.92
N LEU A 503 25.84 -6.75 -2.15
CA LEU A 503 25.05 -5.59 -2.62
C LEU A 503 23.81 -5.37 -1.74
N ASN A 504 23.18 -6.45 -1.30
CA ASN A 504 21.99 -6.40 -0.46
C ASN A 504 22.24 -5.76 0.90
N GLY A 505 23.49 -5.77 1.40
CA GLY A 505 23.83 -5.11 2.66
C GLY A 505 24.25 -3.64 2.49
N VAL A 506 24.50 -3.17 1.26
CA VAL A 506 24.87 -1.76 1.00
C VAL A 506 23.73 -0.83 1.38
N TYR A 507 22.49 -1.16 0.98
CA TYR A 507 21.32 -0.33 1.27
C TYR A 507 20.95 -0.28 2.77
N PRO A 508 20.90 -1.42 3.50
CA PRO A 508 20.80 -1.42 4.96
C PRO A 508 21.90 -0.59 5.64
N ARG A 509 23.16 -0.75 5.21
CA ARG A 509 24.28 -0.03 5.83
C ARG A 509 24.21 1.46 5.55
N MET A 510 23.82 1.87 4.35
CA MET A 510 23.58 3.27 4.00
C MET A 510 22.46 3.87 4.86
N ASN A 511 21.34 3.18 5.03
CA ASN A 511 20.25 3.62 5.91
C ASN A 511 20.67 3.70 7.38
N GLU A 512 21.53 2.78 7.83
CA GLU A 512 22.13 2.84 9.16
C GLU A 512 23.01 4.09 9.30
N VAL A 513 23.86 4.41 8.33
CA VAL A 513 24.67 5.64 8.34
C VAL A 513 23.77 6.89 8.39
N TYR A 514 22.71 6.95 7.59
CA TYR A 514 21.76 8.07 7.63
C TYR A 514 21.03 8.17 8.98
N SER A 515 20.64 7.03 9.55
CA SER A 515 19.98 6.99 10.86
C SER A 515 20.93 7.44 11.97
N ARG A 516 22.17 6.93 11.98
CA ARG A 516 23.22 7.32 12.93
C ARG A 516 23.62 8.79 12.79
N LEU A 517 23.69 9.32 11.57
CA LEU A 517 23.95 10.73 11.32
C LEU A 517 22.78 11.60 11.82
N GLY A 518 21.54 11.14 11.64
CA GLY A 518 20.34 11.77 12.19
C GLY A 518 20.35 11.78 13.72
N GLU A 519 20.65 10.65 14.35
CA GLU A 519 20.82 10.51 15.80
C GLU A 519 21.92 11.44 16.32
N MET A 520 23.08 11.47 15.67
CA MET A 520 24.21 12.32 16.06
C MET A 520 23.87 13.81 15.92
N ASN A 521 23.23 14.22 14.83
CA ASN A 521 22.79 15.62 14.66
C ASN A 521 21.73 16.01 15.68
N ASN A 522 20.85 15.08 16.06
CA ASN A 522 19.85 15.32 17.10
C ASN A 522 20.51 15.45 18.48
N ALA A 523 21.44 14.55 18.82
CA ALA A 523 22.23 14.62 20.05
C ALA A 523 23.05 15.91 20.12
N MET A 524 23.67 16.32 19.00
CA MET A 524 24.39 17.57 18.87
C MET A 524 23.48 18.77 19.15
N ARG A 525 22.29 18.81 18.56
CA ARG A 525 21.31 19.89 18.78
C ARG A 525 20.84 19.94 20.24
N ASN A 526 20.55 18.78 20.84
CA ASN A 526 20.13 18.69 22.24
C ASN A 526 21.24 19.18 23.19
N LEU A 527 22.50 18.81 22.92
CA LEU A 527 23.64 19.29 23.71
C LEU A 527 23.89 20.79 23.48
N GLN A 528 23.69 21.32 22.27
CA GLN A 528 23.76 22.76 21.99
C GLN A 528 22.69 23.53 22.76
N GLU A 529 21.46 23.02 22.79
CA GLU A 529 20.35 23.63 23.52
C GLU A 529 20.61 23.60 25.03
N LEU A 530 21.08 22.47 25.56
CA LEU A 530 21.40 22.32 26.99
C LEU A 530 22.57 23.20 27.44
N LEU A 531 23.54 23.44 26.56
CA LEU A 531 24.71 24.29 26.81
C LEU A 531 24.53 25.74 26.35
N GLU A 532 23.33 26.10 25.86
CA GLU A 532 22.98 27.42 25.32
C GLU A 532 23.96 27.95 24.25
N LEU A 533 24.55 27.04 23.46
CA LEU A 533 25.45 27.39 22.36
C LEU A 533 24.64 27.79 21.12
N ASP A 534 25.16 28.72 20.33
CA ASP A 534 24.48 29.14 19.09
C ASP A 534 24.30 27.94 18.15
N SER A 535 23.14 27.88 17.48
CA SER A 535 22.75 26.81 16.54
C SER A 535 23.69 26.63 15.35
N SER A 536 24.59 27.60 15.13
CA SER A 536 25.65 27.57 14.11
C SER A 536 26.98 26.97 14.61
N SER A 537 27.07 26.58 15.89
CA SER A 537 28.31 26.12 16.52
C SER A 537 28.79 24.79 15.93
N SER A 538 30.07 24.73 15.55
CA SER A 538 30.69 23.51 15.05
C SER A 538 30.73 22.40 16.11
N MET A 539 30.61 21.14 15.67
CA MET A 539 30.70 19.94 16.52
C MET A 539 31.95 19.94 17.41
N TYR A 540 33.08 20.44 16.90
CA TYR A 540 34.33 20.54 17.67
C TYR A 540 34.20 21.49 18.88
N VAL A 541 33.50 22.61 18.72
CA VAL A 541 33.28 23.60 19.79
C VAL A 541 32.35 23.02 20.86
N LEU A 542 31.32 22.28 20.46
CA LEU A 542 30.44 21.56 21.38
C LEU A 542 31.23 20.50 22.18
N VAL A 543 31.99 19.64 21.51
CA VAL A 543 32.75 18.59 22.19
C VAL A 543 33.79 19.19 23.14
N SER A 544 34.49 20.26 22.74
CA SER A 544 35.47 20.92 23.61
C SER A 544 34.86 21.65 24.81
N THR A 545 33.62 22.15 24.71
CA THR A 545 32.90 22.76 25.85
C THR A 545 32.41 21.69 26.82
N VAL A 546 31.86 20.58 26.32
CA VAL A 546 31.55 19.39 27.13
C VAL A 546 32.80 18.85 27.82
N GLU A 547 33.93 18.76 27.11
CA GLU A 547 35.19 18.30 27.67
C GLU A 547 35.70 19.21 28.80
N LYS A 548 35.55 20.54 28.65
CA LYS A 548 35.87 21.51 29.71
C LYS A 548 34.94 21.35 30.94
N LEU A 549 33.64 21.14 30.72
CA LEU A 549 32.69 20.87 31.79
C LEU A 549 33.01 19.57 32.53
N CYS A 550 33.32 18.49 31.80
CA CYS A 550 33.73 17.23 32.40
C CYS A 550 35.03 17.37 33.21
N ARG A 551 36.00 18.17 32.74
CA ARG A 551 37.21 18.48 33.51
C ARG A 551 36.89 19.23 34.80
N MET A 552 36.08 20.28 34.73
CA MET A 552 35.68 21.05 35.91
C MET A 552 34.94 20.20 36.95
N ILE A 553 34.01 19.34 36.51
CA ILE A 553 33.27 18.44 37.41
C ILE A 553 34.22 17.41 38.02
N ASN A 554 35.12 16.83 37.25
CA ASN A 554 36.09 15.86 37.78
C ASN A 554 37.10 16.49 38.74
N GLU A 555 37.52 17.73 38.50
CA GLU A 555 38.38 18.49 39.41
C GLU A 555 37.64 18.83 40.71
N ASP A 556 36.39 19.30 40.63
CA ASP A 556 35.54 19.59 41.79
C ASP A 556 35.22 18.33 42.60
N VAL A 557 34.89 17.22 41.95
CA VAL A 557 34.67 15.93 42.61
C VAL A 557 35.97 15.41 43.25
N ASN A 558 37.12 15.54 42.58
CA ASN A 558 38.40 15.16 43.19
C ASN A 558 38.74 16.02 44.41
N GLU A 559 38.47 17.32 44.37
CA GLU A 559 38.69 18.21 45.51
C GLU A 559 37.69 17.94 46.64
N GLN A 560 36.43 17.64 46.33
CA GLN A 560 35.43 17.22 47.33
C GLN A 560 35.80 15.86 47.94
N VAL A 561 36.30 14.92 47.15
CA VAL A 561 36.79 13.62 47.64
C VAL A 561 38.03 13.81 48.54
N LYS A 562 38.97 14.69 48.17
CA LYS A 562 40.10 15.06 49.05
C LYS A 562 39.65 15.76 50.34
N GLN A 563 38.60 16.59 50.29
CA GLN A 563 38.06 17.25 51.48
C GLN A 563 37.35 16.27 52.42
N VAL A 564 36.64 15.28 51.88
CA VAL A 564 35.90 14.27 52.66
C VAL A 564 36.82 13.21 53.26
N LEU A 565 37.85 12.79 52.52
CA LEU A 565 38.81 11.77 52.98
C LEU A 565 39.95 12.37 53.82
N GLY A 566 40.11 13.69 53.84
CA GLY A 566 41.24 14.36 54.47
C GLY A 566 42.56 14.08 53.74
N PRO A 567 43.71 14.57 54.26
CA PRO A 567 45.02 14.38 53.62
C PRO A 567 45.58 12.95 53.76
N GLU A 568 44.79 11.98 54.22
CA GLU A 568 45.24 10.60 54.35
C GLU A 568 45.02 9.85 53.03
N ASP A 569 46.12 9.37 52.43
CA ASP A 569 46.10 8.57 51.22
C ASP A 569 45.16 7.36 51.38
N PHE A 570 44.46 6.95 50.32
CA PHE A 570 43.61 5.76 50.30
C PHE A 570 44.28 4.52 50.90
N GLN A 571 45.61 4.41 50.77
CA GLN A 571 46.38 3.32 51.33
C GLN A 571 46.52 3.36 52.85
N SER A 572 46.52 4.55 53.46
CA SER A 572 46.45 4.69 54.92
C SER A 572 45.08 4.31 55.47
N ILE A 573 44.00 4.57 54.71
CA ILE A 573 42.64 4.16 55.07
C ILE A 573 42.50 2.63 54.96
N ILE A 574 43.04 2.03 53.90
CA ILE A 574 43.06 0.57 53.73
C ILE A 574 43.86 -0.09 54.85
N ASN A 575 45.04 0.42 55.19
CA ASN A 575 45.83 -0.12 56.30
C ASN A 575 45.11 0.02 57.65
N LYS A 576 44.46 1.16 57.93
CA LYS A 576 43.63 1.32 59.14
C LYS A 576 42.43 0.36 59.17
N LEU A 577 41.86 0.04 58.01
CA LEU A 577 40.74 -0.90 57.89
C LEU A 577 41.22 -2.35 58.09
N GLU A 578 42.37 -2.72 57.53
CA GLU A 578 43.04 -4.01 57.78
C GLU A 578 43.43 -4.18 59.26
N GLU A 579 43.99 -3.14 59.90
CA GLU A 579 44.24 -3.13 61.34
C GLU A 579 42.95 -3.31 62.15
N HIS A 580 41.83 -2.75 61.67
CA HIS A 580 40.53 -2.94 62.27
C HIS A 580 40.00 -4.37 62.08
N GLU A 581 40.28 -5.01 60.94
CA GLU A 581 39.92 -6.42 60.70
C GLU A 581 40.72 -7.41 61.55
N GLU A 582 41.97 -7.09 61.93
CA GLU A 582 42.74 -7.91 62.88
C GLU A 582 42.36 -7.65 64.35
N PHE A 583 42.07 -6.39 64.71
CA PHE A 583 41.73 -6.01 66.08
C PHE A 583 40.34 -6.50 66.49
N PHE A 584 39.35 -6.42 65.61
CA PHE A 584 37.96 -6.69 65.97
C PHE A 584 37.70 -8.14 66.40
N PRO A 585 38.24 -9.18 65.72
CA PRO A 585 38.11 -10.57 66.16
C PRO A 585 38.78 -10.82 67.51
N ALA A 586 39.96 -10.23 67.75
CA ALA A 586 40.66 -10.34 69.03
C ALA A 586 39.87 -9.66 70.16
N PHE A 587 39.32 -8.47 69.88
CA PHE A 587 38.46 -7.73 70.81
C PHE A 587 37.15 -8.48 71.08
N GLN A 588 36.52 -9.04 70.05
CA GLN A 588 35.28 -9.79 70.17
C GLN A 588 35.48 -11.10 70.95
N ALA A 589 36.57 -11.82 70.70
CA ALA A 589 36.94 -13.01 71.48
C ALA A 589 37.13 -12.66 72.96
N PHE A 590 37.92 -11.63 73.26
CA PHE A 590 38.12 -11.13 74.64
C PHE A 590 36.80 -10.70 75.30
N THR A 591 35.91 -10.06 74.54
CA THR A 591 34.63 -9.59 75.08
C THR A 591 33.66 -10.74 75.34
N ASN A 592 33.67 -11.77 74.49
CA ASN A 592 32.89 -12.99 74.70
C ASN A 592 33.41 -13.79 75.91
N ASP A 593 34.74 -13.89 76.08
CA ASP A 593 35.33 -14.51 77.27
C ASP A 593 34.91 -13.77 78.56
N LEU A 594 34.88 -12.43 78.52
CA LEU A 594 34.39 -11.60 79.62
C LEU A 594 32.90 -11.80 79.92
N LEU A 595 32.07 -11.93 78.88
CA LEU A 595 30.64 -12.21 79.01
C LEU A 595 30.39 -13.59 79.63
N GLU A 596 31.16 -14.60 79.24
CA GLU A 596 31.07 -15.96 79.77
C GLU A 596 31.53 -16.03 81.24
N ILE A 597 32.66 -15.41 81.58
CA ILE A 597 33.19 -15.38 82.96
C ILE A 597 32.24 -14.64 83.92
N LEU A 598 31.52 -13.63 83.42
CA LEU A 598 30.60 -12.83 84.22
C LEU A 598 29.15 -13.35 84.18
N GLU A 599 28.86 -14.39 83.38
CA GLU A 599 27.53 -14.96 83.10
C GLU A 599 26.50 -13.90 82.66
N ILE A 600 26.86 -13.09 81.66
CA ILE A 600 26.02 -11.99 81.15
C ILE A 600 25.91 -12.06 79.64
N ASP A 601 24.71 -11.79 79.12
CA ASP A 601 24.41 -11.90 77.70
C ASP A 601 24.57 -10.56 76.93
N ASP A 602 24.83 -9.45 77.61
CA ASP A 602 24.87 -8.10 77.04
C ASP A 602 26.20 -7.36 77.31
N LEU A 603 26.77 -6.81 76.24
CA LEU A 603 28.06 -6.10 76.21
C LEU A 603 28.05 -4.85 77.11
N ASP A 604 26.91 -4.15 77.14
CA ASP A 604 26.73 -2.94 77.96
C ASP A 604 26.61 -3.26 79.46
N ALA A 605 26.34 -4.52 79.81
CA ALA A 605 26.21 -5.00 81.18
C ALA A 605 27.53 -5.51 81.80
N ILE A 606 28.61 -5.64 80.99
CA ILE A 606 29.94 -6.04 81.45
C ILE A 606 30.48 -5.09 82.54
N VAL A 607 30.50 -3.77 82.26
CA VAL A 607 31.05 -2.76 83.20
C VAL A 607 30.24 -2.69 84.52
N PRO A 608 28.90 -2.67 84.50
CA PRO A 608 28.07 -2.77 85.71
C PRO A 608 28.31 -4.03 86.54
N ALA A 609 28.52 -5.18 85.91
CA ALA A 609 28.69 -6.44 86.63
C ALA A 609 30.07 -6.65 87.24
N VAL A 610 31.13 -6.24 86.53
CA VAL A 610 32.48 -6.16 87.11
C VAL A 610 32.48 -5.23 88.33
N LYS A 611 31.74 -4.12 88.27
CA LYS A 611 31.55 -3.22 89.43
C LYS A 611 30.78 -3.89 90.58
N LYS A 612 29.79 -4.74 90.31
CA LYS A 612 29.06 -5.51 91.34
C LYS A 612 29.95 -6.58 92.00
N LEU A 613 30.74 -7.32 91.22
CA LEU A 613 31.69 -8.32 91.76
C LEU A 613 32.77 -7.66 92.63
N LYS A 614 33.25 -6.48 92.23
CA LYS A 614 34.21 -5.69 93.03
C LYS A 614 33.63 -5.26 94.38
N VAL A 615 32.32 -5.02 94.47
CA VAL A 615 31.61 -4.67 95.72
C VAL A 615 31.36 -5.90 96.61
N LEU A 616 31.27 -7.10 96.03
CA LEU A 616 31.13 -8.37 96.76
C LEU A 616 32.48 -8.96 97.23
N SER A 617 33.61 -8.42 96.77
CA SER A 617 34.98 -8.89 97.09
C SER A 617 35.63 -8.19 98.30
N TYR A 618 34.88 -7.38 99.06
CA TYR A 618 35.31 -6.73 100.30
C TYR A 618 34.51 -7.18 101.51
#